data_AF-A0A2W6AAN6-F1
#
_entry.id   AF-A0A2W6AAN6-F1
#
_cell.length_a   1.000
_cell.length_b   1.000
_cell.length_c   1.000
_cell.angle_alpha   90.00
_cell.angle_beta   90.00
_cell.angle_gamma   90.00
#
_symmetry.space_group_name_H-M   'P 1'
#
loop_
_entity.id
_entity.type
_entity.pdbx_description
1 polymer ?
#
loop_
_entity_poly.entity_id
_entity_poly.type
_entity_poly.pdbx_seq_one_letter_code
_entity_poly.pdbx_strand_id
1 'polypeptide(L)'
;MASMRAMPLLVVAFPTLAEAEAESMSLPAHDLALLRLHEQSFGITLSAFTTCPCCGERLEFGLPLSALAATLSSAAQTARSFVHEGYALRLRLADSAAAAEAAMEPDLAAAETLLLDCCLHAADVNGSASPAEAPLHRALAR
;
A
#
# COMPACT_ATOMS: atom_id res chain seq x y z
N MET A 1 -6.05 9.38 4.48
CA MET A 1 -7.25 9.88 3.76
C MET A 1 -7.09 10.10 2.25
N ALA A 2 -5.90 10.41 1.70
CA ALA A 2 -5.77 10.70 0.25
C ALA A 2 -6.03 9.47 -0.66
N SER A 3 -5.65 8.26 -0.24
CA SER A 3 -5.74 7.04 -1.07
C SER A 3 -7.16 6.68 -1.51
N MET A 4 -8.15 6.71 -0.60
CA MET A 4 -9.54 6.31 -0.94
C MET A 4 -10.24 7.26 -1.91
N ARG A 5 -9.88 8.55 -1.93
CA ARG A 5 -10.59 9.55 -2.76
C ARG A 5 -10.41 9.31 -4.26
N ALA A 6 -9.35 8.60 -4.64
CA ALA A 6 -9.02 8.32 -6.02
C ALA A 6 -9.66 7.01 -6.53
N MET A 7 -10.24 6.19 -5.65
CA MET A 7 -10.83 4.90 -6.04
C MET A 7 -11.96 5.02 -7.08
N PRO A 8 -12.91 5.96 -6.95
CA PRO A 8 -13.96 6.12 -7.95
C PRO A 8 -13.40 6.49 -9.34
N LEU A 9 -12.25 7.18 -9.39
CA LEU A 9 -11.60 7.53 -10.65
C LEU A 9 -11.05 6.28 -11.36
N LEU A 10 -10.53 5.30 -10.60
CA LEU A 10 -10.06 4.04 -11.16
C LEU A 10 -11.20 3.21 -11.73
N VAL A 11 -12.32 3.10 -11.00
CA VAL A 11 -13.50 2.35 -11.48
C VAL A 11 -14.07 2.96 -12.76
N VAL A 12 -14.10 4.28 -12.86
CA VAL A 12 -14.55 4.98 -14.08
C VAL A 12 -13.55 4.84 -15.23
N ALA A 13 -12.25 4.92 -14.95
CA ALA A 13 -11.19 4.85 -15.96
C ALA A 13 -10.95 3.44 -16.50
N PHE A 14 -11.22 2.41 -15.69
CA PHE A 14 -11.00 1.01 -16.04
C PHE A 14 -12.31 0.22 -15.89
N PRO A 15 -13.22 0.27 -16.89
CA PRO A 15 -14.56 -0.34 -16.78
C PRO A 15 -14.57 -1.86 -16.56
N THR A 16 -13.44 -2.53 -16.82
CA THR A 16 -13.27 -3.97 -16.59
C THR A 16 -12.82 -4.29 -15.16
N LEU A 17 -12.45 -3.29 -14.36
CA LEU A 17 -12.03 -3.45 -12.97
C LEU A 17 -13.27 -3.40 -12.08
N ALA A 18 -13.57 -4.49 -11.37
CA ALA A 18 -14.67 -4.49 -10.41
C ALA A 18 -14.32 -3.65 -9.17
N GLU A 19 -15.32 -3.07 -8.50
CA GLU A 19 -15.12 -2.26 -7.30
C GLU A 19 -14.42 -3.05 -6.18
N ALA A 20 -14.85 -4.29 -5.94
CA ALA A 20 -14.20 -5.18 -4.97
C ALA A 20 -12.73 -5.50 -5.32
N GLU A 21 -12.41 -5.59 -6.62
CA GLU A 21 -11.03 -5.79 -7.06
C GLU A 21 -10.21 -4.53 -6.76
N ALA A 22 -10.77 -3.34 -7.07
CA ALA A 22 -10.13 -2.05 -6.82
C ALA A 22 -9.84 -1.83 -5.33
N GLU A 23 -10.77 -2.17 -4.44
CA GLU A 23 -10.59 -2.10 -2.99
C GLU A 23 -9.47 -3.03 -2.49
N SER A 24 -9.38 -4.23 -3.06
CA SER A 24 -8.36 -5.24 -2.70
C SER A 24 -6.97 -5.00 -3.31
N MET A 25 -6.82 -3.97 -4.15
CA MET A 25 -5.52 -3.64 -4.73
C MET A 25 -4.53 -3.23 -3.64
N SER A 26 -3.34 -3.82 -3.68
CA SER A 26 -2.22 -3.32 -2.87
C SER A 26 -1.94 -1.86 -3.20
N LEU A 27 -1.47 -1.08 -2.22
CA LEU A 27 -1.17 0.34 -2.40
C LEU A 27 -0.25 0.62 -3.61
N PRO A 28 0.86 -0.12 -3.85
CA PRO A 28 1.69 0.13 -5.03
C PRO A 28 0.96 -0.13 -6.35
N ALA A 29 0.08 -1.13 -6.40
CA ALA A 29 -0.72 -1.41 -7.59
C ALA A 29 -1.77 -0.32 -7.84
N HIS A 30 -2.42 0.16 -6.77
CA HIS A 30 -3.35 1.28 -6.81
C HIS A 30 -2.67 2.54 -7.36
N ASP A 31 -1.51 2.89 -6.81
CA ASP A 31 -0.77 4.08 -7.23
C ASP A 31 -0.27 3.97 -8.68
N LEU A 32 0.18 2.78 -9.11
CA LEU A 32 0.53 2.52 -10.50
C LEU A 32 -0.67 2.72 -11.46
N ALA A 33 -1.86 2.29 -11.06
CA ALA A 33 -3.06 2.49 -11.86
C ALA A 33 -3.41 3.98 -11.98
N LEU A 34 -3.24 4.76 -10.90
CA LEU A 34 -3.40 6.22 -10.94
C LEU A 34 -2.37 6.92 -11.81
N LEU A 35 -1.11 6.48 -11.80
CA LEU A 35 -0.08 7.03 -12.69
C LEU A 35 -0.43 6.75 -14.16
N ARG A 36 -0.94 5.56 -14.49
CA ARG A 36 -1.41 5.23 -15.84
C ARG A 36 -2.60 6.08 -16.28
N LEU A 37 -3.56 6.28 -15.38
CA LEU A 37 -4.69 7.17 -15.63
C LEU A 37 -4.22 8.61 -15.89
N HIS A 38 -3.31 9.12 -15.06
CA HIS A 38 -2.71 10.43 -15.26
C HIS A 38 -1.98 10.52 -16.61
N GLU A 39 -1.19 9.51 -16.96
CA GLU A 39 -0.46 9.46 -18.23
C GLU A 39 -1.39 9.60 -19.44
N GLN A 40 -2.52 8.87 -19.42
CA GLN A 40 -3.53 8.92 -20.49
C GLN A 40 -4.28 10.25 -20.54
N SER A 41 -4.47 10.90 -19.40
CA SER A 41 -5.32 12.11 -19.29
C SER A 41 -4.53 13.41 -19.46
N PHE A 42 -3.29 13.44 -18.97
CA PHE A 42 -2.50 14.67 -18.79
C PHE A 42 -1.06 14.54 -19.34
N GLY A 43 -0.64 13.35 -19.75
CA GLY A 43 0.67 13.10 -20.33
C GLY A 43 1.71 12.54 -19.35
N ILE A 44 2.94 12.38 -19.85
CA ILE A 44 4.00 11.55 -19.26
C ILE A 44 4.81 12.20 -18.12
N THR A 45 4.46 13.43 -17.72
CA THR A 45 5.19 14.20 -16.71
C THR A 45 4.22 14.77 -15.68
N LEU A 46 4.56 14.63 -14.40
CA LEU A 46 3.83 15.23 -13.30
C LEU A 46 4.51 16.55 -12.88
N SER A 47 3.79 17.66 -12.97
CA SER A 47 4.27 18.95 -12.48
C SER A 47 4.12 19.01 -10.96
N ALA A 48 5.22 19.28 -10.25
CA ALA A 48 5.25 19.35 -8.80
C ALA A 48 5.97 20.61 -8.33
N PHE A 49 5.73 20.98 -7.08
CA PHE A 49 6.52 21.99 -6.39
C PHE A 49 6.80 21.56 -4.96
N THR A 50 7.90 22.07 -4.40
CA THR A 50 8.25 21.90 -2.99
C THR A 50 8.86 23.17 -2.44
N THR A 51 8.98 23.25 -1.12
CA THR A 51 9.71 24.33 -0.44
C THR A 51 11.08 23.84 -0.04
N CYS A 52 12.13 24.55 -0.42
CA CYS A 52 13.49 24.22 0.00
C CYS A 52 13.61 24.36 1.53
N PRO A 53 14.01 23.31 2.27
CA PRO A 53 14.12 23.40 3.72
C PRO A 53 15.27 24.29 4.19
N CYS A 54 16.23 24.62 3.31
CA CYS A 54 17.39 25.45 3.63
C CYS A 54 17.10 26.96 3.49
N CYS A 55 16.47 27.38 2.39
CA CYS A 55 16.25 28.80 2.08
C CYS A 55 14.78 29.23 2.02
N GLY A 56 13.83 28.31 2.08
CA GLY A 56 12.40 28.61 1.99
C GLY A 56 11.89 28.92 0.58
N GLU A 57 12.73 28.84 -0.44
CA GLU A 57 12.34 29.11 -1.83
C GLU A 57 11.42 28.01 -2.39
N ARG A 58 10.46 28.41 -3.23
CA ARG A 58 9.54 27.50 -3.92
C ARG A 58 10.22 26.97 -5.20
N LEU A 59 10.49 25.67 -5.22
CA LEU A 59 11.07 24.98 -6.36
C LEU A 59 9.96 24.31 -7.17
N GLU A 60 9.89 24.59 -8.46
CA GLU A 60 8.99 23.93 -9.41
C GLU A 60 9.80 22.94 -10.26
N PHE A 61 9.27 21.74 -10.48
CA PHE A 61 9.95 20.70 -11.24
C PHE A 61 8.95 19.72 -11.88
N GLY A 62 9.41 19.04 -12.93
CA GLY A 62 8.67 17.96 -13.59
C GLY A 62 9.24 16.60 -13.17
N LEU A 63 8.35 15.66 -12.81
CA LEU A 63 8.70 14.28 -12.53
C LEU A 63 8.25 13.40 -13.71
N PRO A 64 9.17 12.68 -14.39
CA PRO A 64 8.77 11.72 -15.40
C PRO A 64 8.00 10.56 -14.75
N LEU A 65 6.80 10.26 -15.26
CA LEU A 65 5.96 9.20 -14.70
C LEU A 65 6.63 7.83 -14.77
N SER A 66 7.50 7.60 -15.76
CA SER A 66 8.28 6.37 -15.88
C SER A 66 9.22 6.14 -14.69
N ALA A 67 9.80 7.19 -14.11
CA ALA A 67 10.67 7.06 -12.94
C ALA A 67 9.85 6.73 -11.67
N LEU A 68 8.68 7.36 -11.51
CA LEU A 68 7.75 7.06 -10.43
C LEU A 68 7.23 5.62 -10.54
N ALA A 69 6.81 5.21 -11.74
CA ALA A 69 6.31 3.87 -12.02
C ALA A 69 7.37 2.79 -11.79
N ALA A 70 8.64 3.03 -12.15
CA ALA A 70 9.74 2.11 -11.88
C ALA A 70 9.92 1.88 -10.36
N THR A 71 9.86 2.96 -9.58
CA THR A 71 9.97 2.91 -8.11
C THR A 71 8.82 2.10 -7.50
N LEU A 72 7.58 2.37 -7.90
CA LEU A 72 6.40 1.64 -7.42
C LEU A 72 6.40 0.18 -7.86
N SER A 73 6.82 -0.10 -9.10
CA SER A 73 6.92 -1.47 -9.62
C SER A 73 7.96 -2.31 -8.87
N SER A 74 9.03 -1.69 -8.40
CA SER A 74 9.99 -2.36 -7.50
C SER A 74 9.37 -2.62 -6.13
N ALA A 75 8.59 -1.69 -5.58
CA ALA A 75 7.92 -1.85 -4.29
C ALA A 75 6.80 -2.91 -4.33
N ALA A 76 6.07 -3.01 -5.43
CA ALA A 76 4.97 -3.95 -5.64
C ALA A 76 5.38 -5.44 -5.56
N GLN A 77 6.68 -5.76 -5.62
CA GLN A 77 7.19 -7.13 -5.67
C GLN A 77 7.31 -7.81 -4.30
N THR A 78 6.82 -7.20 -3.23
CA THR A 78 7.33 -7.52 -1.89
C THR A 78 6.29 -8.12 -0.95
N ALA A 79 5.51 -9.09 -1.43
CA ALA A 79 4.97 -10.10 -0.51
C ALA A 79 6.16 -10.93 0.02
N ARG A 80 6.30 -11.05 1.33
CA ARG A 80 7.39 -11.82 1.95
C ARG A 80 6.82 -13.05 2.61
N SER A 81 7.47 -14.19 2.40
CA SER A 81 7.18 -15.40 3.16
C SER A 81 8.43 -15.81 3.93
N PHE A 82 8.26 -16.17 5.19
CA PHE A 82 9.35 -16.58 6.07
C PHE A 82 8.83 -17.56 7.12
N VAL A 83 9.73 -18.32 7.75
CA VAL A 83 9.39 -19.26 8.82
C VAL A 83 9.93 -18.71 10.13
N HIS A 84 9.12 -18.74 11.18
CA HIS A 84 9.51 -18.33 12.52
C HIS A 84 8.83 -19.25 13.54
N GLU A 85 9.60 -19.86 14.45
CA GLU A 85 9.09 -20.70 15.55
C GLU A 85 8.09 -21.78 15.09
N GLY A 86 8.34 -22.41 13.92
CA GLY A 86 7.47 -23.45 13.38
C GLY A 86 6.21 -22.94 12.65
N TYR A 87 6.06 -21.64 12.46
CA TYR A 87 4.99 -21.04 11.67
C TYR A 87 5.48 -20.58 10.31
N ALA A 88 4.71 -20.87 9.26
CA ALA A 88 4.87 -20.25 7.96
C ALA A 88 4.13 -18.92 7.95
N LEU A 89 4.88 -17.82 7.90
CA LEU A 89 4.38 -16.46 7.90
C LEU A 89 4.39 -15.89 6.48
N ARG A 90 3.32 -15.19 6.11
CA ARG A 90 3.17 -14.46 4.85
C ARG A 90 2.77 -13.03 5.14
N LEU A 91 3.68 -12.11 4.87
CA LEU A 91 3.43 -10.68 4.86
C LEU A 91 2.99 -10.26 3.45
N ARG A 92 1.77 -9.74 3.33
CA ARG A 92 1.28 -9.08 2.11
C ARG A 92 1.50 -7.57 2.19
N LEU A 93 1.39 -6.91 1.05
CA LEU A 93 1.30 -5.44 1.01
C LEU A 93 -0.08 -5.00 1.51
N ALA A 94 -0.11 -3.87 2.22
CA ALA A 94 -1.36 -3.22 2.59
C ALA A 94 -2.16 -2.83 1.34
N ASP A 95 -3.47 -2.98 1.42
CA ASP A 95 -4.42 -2.41 0.47
C ASP A 95 -4.93 -1.05 0.96
N SER A 96 -5.76 -0.41 0.15
CA SER A 96 -6.30 0.91 0.46
C SER A 96 -7.22 0.91 1.69
N ALA A 97 -7.90 -0.20 1.98
CA ALA A 97 -8.82 -0.34 3.11
C ALA A 97 -8.03 -0.42 4.43
N ALA A 98 -7.04 -1.31 4.51
CA ALA A 98 -6.17 -1.45 5.69
C ALA A 98 -5.43 -0.13 6.01
N ALA A 99 -4.95 0.57 4.97
CA ALA A 99 -4.31 1.87 5.13
C ALA A 99 -5.28 2.97 5.61
N ALA A 100 -6.53 2.92 5.17
CA ALA A 100 -7.55 3.88 5.60
C ALA A 100 -7.97 3.63 7.05
N GLU A 101 -8.17 2.36 7.43
CA GLU A 101 -8.50 1.96 8.80
C GLU A 101 -7.40 2.40 9.78
N ALA A 102 -6.15 2.07 9.49
CA ALA A 102 -5.02 2.48 10.32
C ALA A 102 -4.85 4.01 10.41
N ALA A 103 -5.17 4.74 9.34
CA ALA A 103 -5.10 6.21 9.36
C ALA A 103 -6.20 6.88 10.20
N MET A 104 -7.26 6.15 10.55
CA MET A 104 -8.32 6.64 11.45
C MET A 104 -8.02 6.36 12.92
N GLU A 105 -7.03 5.52 13.21
CA GLU A 105 -6.60 5.20 14.57
C GLU A 105 -5.69 6.34 15.10
N PRO A 106 -6.10 7.04 16.18
CA PRO A 106 -5.31 8.15 16.72
C PRO A 106 -4.03 7.73 17.44
N ASP A 107 -3.98 6.50 17.99
CA ASP A 107 -2.78 5.99 18.65
C ASP A 107 -1.85 5.31 17.63
N LEU A 108 -0.61 5.80 17.52
CA LEU A 108 0.35 5.29 16.54
C LEU A 108 0.64 3.80 16.72
N ALA A 109 0.80 3.32 17.95
CA ALA A 109 1.12 1.92 18.22
C ALA A 109 -0.08 1.00 17.89
N ALA A 110 -1.29 1.47 18.14
CA ALA A 110 -2.52 0.79 17.72
C ALA A 110 -2.66 0.78 16.19
N ALA A 111 -2.35 1.87 15.50
CA ALA A 111 -2.38 1.94 14.03
C ALA A 111 -1.36 0.99 13.39
N GLU A 112 -0.14 0.92 13.93
CA GLU A 112 0.89 -0.04 13.49
C GLU A 112 0.43 -1.49 13.70
N THR A 113 -0.19 -1.77 14.85
CA THR A 113 -0.76 -3.07 15.18
C THR A 113 -1.83 -3.47 14.17
N LEU A 114 -2.77 -2.58 13.87
CA LEU A 114 -3.83 -2.81 12.88
C LEU A 114 -3.24 -3.13 11.50
N LEU A 115 -2.25 -2.36 11.03
CA LEU A 115 -1.59 -2.63 9.75
C LEU A 115 -0.92 -4.01 9.73
N LEU A 116 -0.22 -4.37 10.80
CA LEU A 116 0.45 -5.67 10.90
C LEU A 116 -0.58 -6.81 10.90
N ASP A 117 -1.66 -6.69 11.66
CA ASP A 117 -2.70 -7.71 11.73
C ASP A 117 -3.45 -7.86 10.38
N CYS A 118 -3.66 -6.77 9.63
CA CYS A 118 -4.21 -6.84 8.28
C CYS A 118 -3.25 -7.50 7.28
N CYS A 119 -1.94 -7.29 7.44
CA CYS A 119 -0.92 -7.65 6.46
C CYS A 119 -0.21 -8.98 6.73
N LEU A 120 -0.24 -9.51 7.96
CA LEU A 120 0.48 -10.71 8.35
C LEU A 120 -0.47 -11.91 8.49
N HIS A 121 -0.23 -12.93 7.67
CA HIS A 121 -0.93 -14.21 7.74
C HIS A 121 0.01 -15.29 8.30
N ALA A 122 -0.50 -16.15 9.18
CA ALA A 122 0.25 -17.31 9.69
C ALA A 122 -0.49 -18.62 9.42
N ALA A 123 0.27 -19.64 9.06
CA ALA A 123 -0.17 -21.03 9.01
C ALA A 123 0.80 -21.91 9.78
N ASP A 124 0.29 -22.97 10.40
CA ASP A 124 1.16 -24.01 10.97
C ASP A 124 1.85 -24.83 9.84
N VAL A 125 2.84 -25.66 10.19
CA VAL A 125 3.54 -26.55 9.24
C VAL A 125 2.62 -27.56 8.54
N ASN A 126 1.40 -27.78 9.04
CA ASN A 126 0.42 -28.70 8.48
C ASN A 126 -0.58 -27.98 7.54
N GLY A 127 -0.41 -26.68 7.32
CA GLY A 127 -1.28 -25.87 6.47
C GLY A 127 -2.62 -25.51 7.12
N SER A 128 -2.81 -25.81 8.40
CA SER A 128 -3.94 -25.28 9.15
C SER A 128 -3.70 -23.80 9.35
N ALA A 129 -4.66 -22.97 8.92
CA ALA A 129 -4.70 -21.60 9.39
C ALA A 129 -4.73 -21.68 10.91
N SER A 130 -3.71 -21.16 11.59
CA SER A 130 -3.84 -20.96 13.02
C SER A 130 -4.98 -19.95 13.14
N PRO A 131 -6.05 -20.22 13.90
CA PRO A 131 -6.87 -19.12 14.35
C PRO A 131 -5.88 -18.20 15.07
N ALA A 132 -5.75 -16.97 14.59
CA ALA A 132 -4.88 -15.99 15.21
C ALA A 132 -5.52 -15.63 16.56
N GLU A 133 -5.41 -16.52 17.56
CA GLU A 133 -5.92 -16.31 18.92
C GLU A 133 -4.97 -15.46 19.76
N ALA A 134 -3.82 -15.08 19.20
CA ALA A 134 -2.99 -14.00 19.72
C ALA A 134 -2.48 -13.16 18.56
N PRO A 135 -2.35 -11.83 18.73
CA PRO A 135 -1.78 -11.00 17.69
C PRO A 135 -0.33 -11.45 17.43
N LEU A 136 -0.07 -12.02 16.26
CA LEU A 136 1.23 -12.60 15.88
C LEU A 136 2.37 -11.59 16.02
N HIS A 137 2.08 -10.29 15.90
CA HIS A 137 3.04 -9.21 16.13
C HIS A 137 3.60 -9.19 17.56
N ARG A 138 2.84 -9.63 18.58
CA ARG A 138 3.32 -9.75 19.97
C ARG A 138 4.18 -10.99 20.21
N ALA A 139 3.93 -12.05 19.43
CA ALA A 139 4.73 -13.28 19.49
C ALA A 139 6.11 -13.09 18.84
N LEU A 140 6.19 -12.23 17.80
CA LEU A 140 7.42 -11.93 17.06
C LEU A 140 8.31 -10.85 17.68
N ALA A 141 7.84 -10.15 18.72
CA ALA A 141 8.56 -9.05 19.39
C ALA A 141 9.43 -9.51 20.59
N ARG A 142 9.67 -10.81 20.74
CA ARG A 142 10.54 -11.42 21.78
C ARG A 142 11.68 -12.19 21.13
#